data_AF-A0A5N6RZT1-F1
#
_entry.id   AF-A0A5N6RZT1-F1
#
_cell.length_a   1.000
_cell.length_b   1.000
_cell.length_c   1.000
_cell.angle_alpha   90.00
_cell.angle_beta   90.00
_cell.angle_gamma   90.00
#
_symmetry.space_group_name_H-M   'P 1'
#
loop_
_entity.id
_entity.type
_entity.pdbx_description
1 polymer ?
#
loop_
_entity_poly.entity_id
_entity_poly.type
_entity_poly.pdbx_seq_one_letter_code
_entity_poly.pdbx_strand_id
1 'polypeptide(L)'
;MPGDIAAAIADRMVARRKEHKLSQTELAQKSGVSLGSLRRFEQRHEISLTGLIGIAFALGCENDFDALFSQPYYANIDDVVAARKRARKET
;
A
#
# COMPACT_ATOMS: atom_id res chain seq x y z
N MET A 1 5.19 -3.59 16.16
CA MET A 1 3.84 -4.18 16.26
C MET A 1 3.02 -3.83 15.01
N PRO A 2 1.97 -4.60 14.65
CA PRO A 2 1.15 -4.29 13.47
C PRO A 2 0.60 -2.86 13.43
N GLY A 3 0.27 -2.29 14.60
CA GLY A 3 -0.16 -0.89 14.72
C GLY A 3 0.88 0.13 14.27
N ASP A 4 2.17 -0.14 14.48
CA ASP A 4 3.26 0.76 14.07
C ASP A 4 3.39 0.83 12.54
N ILE A 5 3.12 -0.29 11.86
CA ILE A 5 3.13 -0.35 10.40
C ILE A 5 1.96 0.46 9.84
N ALA A 6 0.75 0.27 10.38
CA ALA A 6 -0.42 1.02 9.95
C ALA A 6 -0.25 2.53 10.14
N ALA A 7 0.30 2.95 11.29
CA ALA A 7 0.64 4.35 11.57
C ALA A 7 1.63 4.90 10.54
N ALA A 8 2.73 4.18 10.29
CA ALA A 8 3.74 4.63 9.33
C ALA A 8 3.19 4.74 7.89
N ILE A 9 2.27 3.86 7.49
CA ILE A 9 1.59 3.96 6.18
C ILE A 9 0.70 5.21 6.15
N ALA A 10 -0.09 5.45 7.20
CA ALA A 10 -0.96 6.62 7.29
C ALA A 10 -0.14 7.93 7.25
N ASP A 11 0.98 8.00 7.96
CA ASP A 11 1.87 9.17 7.96
C ASP A 11 2.42 9.48 6.56
N ARG A 12 2.90 8.45 5.84
CA ARG A 12 3.36 8.60 4.45
C ARG A 12 2.23 9.05 3.53
N MET A 13 1.04 8.49 3.68
CA MET A 13 -0.14 8.89 2.90
C MET A 13 -0.49 10.36 3.15
N VAL A 14 -0.49 10.82 4.41
CA VAL A 14 -0.73 12.23 4.77
C VAL A 14 0.32 13.15 4.17
N ALA A 15 1.60 12.76 4.24
CA ALA A 15 2.69 13.53 3.64
C ALA A 15 2.50 13.69 2.13
N ARG A 16 2.20 12.59 1.42
CA ARG A 16 1.93 12.59 -0.02
C ARG A 16 0.71 13.43 -0.38
N ARG A 17 -0.39 13.31 0.37
CA ARG A 17 -1.59 14.15 0.16
C ARG A 17 -1.24 15.65 0.24
N LYS A 18 -0.43 16.05 1.22
CA LYS A 18 0.02 17.43 1.40
C LYS A 18 0.96 17.89 0.29
N GLU A 19 1.86 17.01 -0.19
CA GLU A 19 2.73 17.28 -1.34
C GLU A 19 1.90 17.60 -2.61
N HIS A 20 0.81 16.86 -2.83
CA HIS A 20 -0.15 17.10 -3.90
C HIS A 20 -1.09 18.29 -3.64
N LYS A 21 -0.95 18.97 -2.49
CA LYS A 21 -1.79 20.10 -2.04
C LYS A 21 -3.28 19.77 -1.98
N LEU A 22 -3.63 18.52 -1.69
CA LEU A 22 -5.02 18.08 -1.59
C LEU A 22 -5.54 18.23 -0.16
N SER A 23 -6.74 18.80 -0.02
CA SER A 23 -7.54 18.67 1.19
C SER A 23 -8.03 17.23 1.40
N GLN A 24 -8.50 16.92 2.61
CA GLN A 24 -9.11 15.62 2.88
C GLN A 24 -10.33 15.37 1.98
N THR A 25 -11.16 16.40 1.77
CA THR A 25 -12.37 16.29 0.93
C THR A 25 -12.01 16.00 -0.53
N GLU A 26 -11.01 16.69 -1.07
CA GLU A 26 -10.56 16.47 -2.46
C GLU A 26 -9.96 15.08 -2.65
N LEU A 27 -9.11 14.61 -1.72
CA LEU A 27 -8.57 13.25 -1.81
C LEU A 27 -9.67 12.21 -1.67
N ALA A 28 -10.60 12.39 -0.74
CA ALA A 28 -11.72 11.47 -0.55
C ALA A 28 -12.55 11.34 -1.84
N GLN A 29 -12.88 12.48 -2.48
CA GLN A 29 -13.58 12.49 -3.76
C GLN A 29 -12.77 11.82 -4.88
N LYS A 30 -11.48 12.13 -5.01
CA LYS A 30 -10.60 11.55 -6.06
C LYS A 30 -10.41 10.05 -5.92
N SER A 31 -10.33 9.54 -4.68
CA SER A 31 -10.11 8.12 -4.39
C SER A 31 -11.40 7.30 -4.30
N GLY A 32 -12.57 7.94 -4.39
CA GLY A 32 -13.87 7.27 -4.25
C GLY A 32 -14.18 6.78 -2.83
N VAL A 33 -13.41 7.19 -1.82
CA VAL A 33 -13.66 6.84 -0.42
C VAL A 33 -14.48 7.92 0.28
N SER A 34 -15.20 7.55 1.33
CA SER A 34 -15.90 8.55 2.15
C SER A 34 -14.90 9.43 2.92
N LEU A 35 -15.23 10.70 3.14
CA LEU A 35 -14.42 11.59 3.99
C LEU A 35 -14.22 11.02 5.41
N GLY A 36 -15.24 10.33 5.94
CA GLY A 36 -15.18 9.66 7.24
C GLY A 36 -14.15 8.53 7.27
N SER A 37 -14.06 7.75 6.17
CA SER A 37 -13.07 6.69 6.01
C SER A 37 -11.65 7.27 5.95
N LEU A 38 -11.44 8.32 5.16
CA LEU A 38 -10.12 8.97 5.07
C LEU A 38 -9.70 9.56 6.42
N ARG A 39 -10.60 10.25 7.13
CA ARG A 39 -10.29 10.79 8.47
C ARG A 39 -9.98 9.71 9.50
N ARG A 40 -10.72 8.60 9.48
CA ARG A 40 -10.45 7.45 10.35
C ARG A 40 -9.06 6.88 10.07
N PHE A 41 -8.67 6.81 8.80
CA PHE A 41 -7.34 6.35 8.45
C PHE A 41 -6.25 7.32 8.94
N GLU A 42 -6.41 8.63 8.72
CA GLU A 42 -5.43 9.62 9.18
C GLU A 42 -5.32 9.72 10.71
N GLN A 43 -6.38 9.41 11.46
CA GLN A 43 -6.40 9.59 12.93
C GLN A 43 -6.20 8.32 13.73
N ARG A 44 -6.70 7.20 13.21
CA ARG A 44 -6.73 5.90 13.90
C ARG A 44 -6.01 4.81 13.13
N HIS A 45 -5.49 5.11 11.95
CA HIS A 45 -4.76 4.16 11.10
C HIS A 45 -5.62 2.97 10.64
N GLU A 46 -6.94 3.17 10.61
CA GLU A 46 -7.93 2.16 10.22
C GLU A 46 -8.64 2.52 8.92
N ILE A 47 -8.59 1.61 7.94
CA ILE A 47 -9.29 1.69 6.65
C ILE A 47 -9.46 0.29 6.06
N SER A 48 -10.40 0.11 5.12
CA SER A 48 -10.44 -1.11 4.31
C SER A 48 -9.27 -1.13 3.32
N LEU A 49 -8.81 -2.33 2.95
CA LEU A 49 -7.77 -2.50 1.92
C LEU A 49 -8.18 -1.84 0.59
N THR A 50 -9.43 -2.03 0.17
CA THR A 50 -9.97 -1.41 -1.06
C THR A 50 -9.93 0.12 -1.02
N GLY A 51 -10.24 0.72 0.14
CA GLY A 51 -10.17 2.16 0.32
C GLY A 51 -8.73 2.68 0.28
N LEU A 52 -7.79 1.93 0.86
CA LEU A 52 -6.38 2.29 0.82
C LEU A 52 -5.81 2.19 -0.60
N ILE A 53 -6.16 1.14 -1.35
CA ILE A 53 -5.80 1.01 -2.77
C ILE A 53 -6.36 2.18 -3.57
N GLY A 54 -7.64 2.54 -3.39
CA GLY A 54 -8.24 3.71 -4.07
C GLY A 54 -7.50 5.02 -3.76
N ILE A 55 -7.06 5.22 -2.51
CA ILE A 55 -6.21 6.36 -2.14
C ILE A 55 -4.86 6.29 -2.85
N ALA A 56 -4.23 5.11 -2.93
CA ALA A 56 -2.95 4.93 -3.61
C ALA A 56 -3.05 5.32 -5.09
N PHE A 57 -4.08 4.86 -5.80
CA PHE A 57 -4.35 5.27 -7.19
C PHE A 57 -4.56 6.78 -7.31
N ALA A 58 -5.31 7.40 -6.40
CA ALA A 58 -5.54 8.85 -6.43
C ALA A 58 -4.26 9.68 -6.19
N LEU A 59 -3.26 9.08 -5.53
CA LEU A 59 -1.95 9.68 -5.24
C LEU A 59 -0.85 9.23 -6.23
N GLY A 60 -1.13 8.31 -7.15
CA GLY A 60 -0.13 7.74 -8.07
C GLY A 60 0.88 6.82 -7.39
N CYS A 61 0.45 6.07 -6.37
CA CYS A 61 1.26 5.14 -5.58
C CYS A 61 0.75 3.69 -5.68
N GLU A 62 -0.02 3.33 -6.70
CA GLU A 62 -0.60 1.99 -6.90
C GLU A 62 0.47 0.89 -6.99
N ASN A 63 1.65 1.19 -7.54
CA ASN A 63 2.77 0.25 -7.66
C ASN A 63 3.28 -0.25 -6.29
N ASP A 64 3.05 0.50 -5.21
CA ASP A 64 3.42 0.07 -3.86
C ASP A 64 2.62 -1.18 -3.44
N PHE A 65 1.39 -1.33 -3.95
CA PHE A 65 0.54 -2.48 -3.66
C PHE A 65 0.92 -3.71 -4.49
N ASP A 66 1.39 -3.52 -5.72
CA ASP A 66 1.90 -4.63 -6.54
C ASP A 66 3.13 -5.28 -5.92
N ALA A 67 3.93 -4.50 -5.19
CA ALA A 67 5.11 -5.01 -4.50
C ALA A 67 4.76 -5.81 -3.22
N LEU A 68 3.57 -5.65 -2.66
CA LEU A 68 3.20 -6.25 -1.38
C LEU A 68 3.10 -7.78 -1.50
N PHE A 69 3.94 -8.49 -0.74
CA PHE A 69 4.08 -9.96 -0.81
C PHE A 69 4.53 -10.51 -2.19
N SER A 70 5.06 -9.66 -3.06
CA SER A 70 5.53 -10.08 -4.40
C SER A 70 6.80 -10.93 -4.39
N GLN A 71 7.61 -10.82 -3.33
CA GLN A 71 8.88 -11.52 -3.24
C GLN A 71 8.69 -12.94 -2.71
N PRO A 72 9.22 -13.96 -3.41
CA PRO A 72 9.18 -15.33 -2.93
C PRO A 72 9.95 -15.46 -1.63
N TYR A 73 9.32 -16.09 -0.64
CA TYR A 73 9.99 -16.45 0.60
C TYR A 73 10.81 -17.73 0.38
N TYR A 74 12.10 -17.66 0.71
CA TYR A 74 13.01 -18.80 0.71
C TYR A 74 13.40 -19.11 2.15
N ALA A 75 13.06 -20.29 2.65
CA ALA A 75 13.39 -20.71 4.01
C ALA A 75 14.83 -21.23 4.11
N ASN A 76 15.38 -21.76 3.02
CA ASN A 76 16.73 -22.31 2.95
C ASN A 76 17.36 -22.15 1.55
N ILE A 77 18.62 -22.59 1.43
CA ILE A 77 19.40 -22.52 0.18
C ILE A 77 18.79 -23.40 -0.91
N ASP A 78 18.20 -24.55 -0.56
CA ASP A 78 17.59 -25.46 -1.53
C ASP A 78 16.38 -24.82 -2.22
N ASP A 79 15.59 -24.00 -1.51
CA ASP A 79 14.47 -23.25 -2.08
C ASP A 79 14.92 -22.26 -3.16
N VAL A 80 16.06 -21.58 -2.92
CA VAL A 80 16.67 -20.64 -3.88
C VAL A 80 17.14 -21.38 -5.13
N VAL A 81 17.77 -22.55 -4.96
CA VAL A 81 18.24 -23.40 -6.06
C VAL A 81 17.05 -23.90 -6.88
N ALA A 82 15.97 -24.32 -6.23
CA ALA A 82 14.75 -24.78 -6.89
C ALA A 82 14.06 -23.67 -7.69
N ALA A 83 13.96 -22.45 -7.15
CA ALA A 83 13.36 -21.32 -7.85
C ALA A 83 14.15 -20.89 -9.09
N ARG A 84 15.48 -20.84 -9.00
CA ARG A 84 16.36 -20.58 -10.15
C ARG A 84 16.20 -21.61 -11.28
N LYS A 85 15.99 -22.88 -10.94
CA LYS A 85 15.73 -23.94 -11.92
C LYS A 85 14.38 -23.77 -12.63
N ARG A 86 13.34 -23.30 -11.94
CA ARG A 86 12.01 -23.04 -12.53
C ARG A 86 12.05 -21.85 -13.49
N ALA A 87 12.63 -20.73 -13.07
CA ALA A 87 12.74 -19.53 -13.91
C ALA A 87 13.48 -19.78 -15.23
N ARG A 88 14.51 -20.65 -15.23
CA ARG A 88 15.27 -21.03 -16.44
C ARG A 88 14.51 -21.96 -17.39
N LYS A 89 13.41 -22.58 -16.96
CA LYS A 89 12.62 -23.54 -17.73
C LYS A 89 11.42 -22.90 -18.43
N GLU A 90 11.05 -21.70 -18.02
CA GLU A 90 9.95 -20.89 -18.55
C GLU A 90 10.43 -19.84 -19.57
N THR A 91 11.74 -19.79 -19.85
CA THR A 91 12.39 -19.01 -20.92
C THR A 91 12.83 -19.94 -22.04
#